data_AF-A0A183FB29-F1
#
_entry.id   AF-A0A183FB29-F1
#
_cell.length_a   1.000
_cell.length_b   1.000
_cell.length_c   1.000
_cell.angle_alpha   90.00
_cell.angle_beta   90.00
_cell.angle_gamma   90.00
#
_symmetry.space_group_name_H-M   'P 1'
#
loop_
_entity.id
_entity.type
_entity.pdbx_description
1 polymer ?
#
loop_
_entity_poly.entity_id
_entity_poly.type
_entity_poly.pdbx_seq_one_letter_code
_entity_poly.pdbx_strand_id
1 'polypeptide(L)'
;LDYWKRRGIRGPPGILFLGNLYAMTDVNKPIGLVLRDWTKIYGKVYGIQEGLRRTLVVSDVEMIREFFTKKFECFYARKVSFPGICHEDG
;
A
#
# COMPACT_ATOMS: atom_id res chain seq x y z
N LEU A 1 6.96 13.06 -0.85
CA LEU A 1 6.89 12.43 0.48
C LEU A 1 5.64 12.84 1.25
N ASP A 2 5.21 14.10 1.17
CA ASP A 2 4.08 14.57 2.00
C ASP A 2 2.67 14.39 1.39
N TYR A 3 2.47 13.58 0.34
CA TYR A 3 1.13 13.44 -0.26
C TYR A 3 0.08 13.02 0.77
N TRP A 4 0.38 12.01 1.58
CA TRP A 4 -0.51 11.52 2.63
C TRP A 4 -0.58 12.46 3.83
N LYS A 5 0.58 12.99 4.24
CA LYS A 5 0.68 13.97 5.34
C LYS A 5 -0.19 15.21 5.08
N ARG A 6 -0.19 15.74 3.86
CA ARG A 6 -1.03 16.89 3.44
C ARG A 6 -2.53 16.59 3.45
N ARG A 7 -2.93 15.31 3.43
CA ARG A 7 -4.33 14.85 3.51
C ARG A 7 -4.72 14.40 4.92
N GLY A 8 -3.86 14.60 5.92
CA GLY A 8 -4.08 14.12 7.29
C GLY A 8 -4.04 12.59 7.41
N ILE A 9 -3.53 11.88 6.41
CA ILE A 9 -3.44 10.42 6.41
C ILE A 9 -2.06 10.03 6.96
N ARG A 10 -2.06 9.24 8.04
CA ARG A 10 -0.84 8.70 8.64
C ARG A 10 -0.19 7.68 7.72
N GLY A 11 1.11 7.44 7.90
CA GLY A 11 1.84 6.45 7.14
C GLY A 11 3.33 6.46 7.49
N PRO A 12 4.07 5.41 7.11
CA PRO A 12 5.51 5.36 7.32
C PRO A 12 6.23 6.43 6.50
N PRO A 13 7.34 6.98 7.02
CA PRO A 13 8.17 7.91 6.28
C PRO A 13 8.78 7.19 5.07
N GLY A 14 8.68 7.80 3.90
CA GLY A 14 9.31 7.28 2.69
C GLY A 14 10.72 7.84 2.48
N ILE A 15 11.50 7.15 1.67
CA ILE A 15 12.76 7.64 1.11
C ILE A 15 12.45 8.47 -0.15
N LEU A 16 13.26 9.49 -0.46
CA LEU A 16 13.09 10.30 -1.67
C LEU A 16 13.11 9.39 -2.93
N PHE A 17 12.17 9.61 -3.85
CA PHE A 17 11.90 8.79 -5.06
C PHE A 17 11.44 7.34 -4.86
N LEU A 18 12.00 6.59 -3.90
CA LEU A 18 11.63 5.18 -3.65
C LEU A 18 10.35 5.03 -2.80
N GLY A 19 10.04 6.01 -1.94
CA GLY A 19 8.98 5.89 -0.96
C GLY A 19 9.29 4.78 0.04
N ASN A 20 8.36 3.84 0.16
CA ASN A 20 8.41 2.70 1.09
C ASN A 20 8.81 1.40 0.39
N LEU A 21 9.16 1.46 -0.91
CA LEU A 21 9.40 0.29 -1.74
C LEU A 21 10.48 -0.62 -1.15
N TYR A 22 11.56 -0.05 -0.61
CA TYR A 22 12.65 -0.80 0.01
C TYR A 22 12.17 -1.77 1.11
N ALA A 23 11.28 -1.31 1.99
CA ALA A 23 10.72 -2.15 3.05
C ALA A 23 9.72 -3.20 2.52
N MET A 24 9.20 -3.02 1.30
CA MET A 24 8.20 -3.91 0.69
C MET A 24 8.82 -4.95 -0.24
N THR A 25 10.09 -4.77 -0.65
CA THR A 25 10.83 -5.68 -1.54
C THR A 25 11.91 -6.48 -0.80
N ASP A 26 11.94 -6.44 0.53
CA ASP A 26 12.85 -7.27 1.33
C ASP A 26 12.46 -8.75 1.21
N VAL A 27 13.32 -9.53 0.58
CA VAL A 27 13.12 -10.98 0.35
C VAL A 27 13.01 -11.77 1.66
N ASN A 28 13.59 -11.26 2.74
CA ASN A 28 13.57 -11.91 4.05
C ASN A 28 12.32 -11.55 4.88
N LYS A 29 11.57 -10.53 4.46
CA LYS A 29 10.40 -10.04 5.19
C LYS A 29 9.17 -9.99 4.29
N PRO A 30 8.30 -11.03 4.33
CA PRO A 30 7.07 -11.05 3.56
C PRO A 30 6.26 -9.76 3.72
N ILE A 31 5.78 -9.22 2.59
CA ILE A 31 5.03 -7.95 2.53
C ILE A 31 3.84 -7.91 3.51
N GLY A 32 3.17 -9.05 3.73
CA GLY A 32 2.07 -9.16 4.69
C GLY A 32 2.48 -8.86 6.13
N LEU A 33 3.70 -9.23 6.54
CA LEU A 33 4.21 -8.94 7.88
C LEU A 33 4.56 -7.45 8.02
N VAL A 34 5.12 -6.83 6.98
CA VAL A 34 5.41 -5.39 6.93
C VAL A 34 4.12 -4.59 7.07
N LEU A 35 3.09 -4.93 6.28
CA LEU A 35 1.78 -4.28 6.35
C LEU A 35 1.12 -4.48 7.72
N ARG A 36 1.22 -5.69 8.30
CA ARG A 36 0.71 -5.96 9.65
C ARG A 36 1.36 -5.06 10.70
N ASP A 37 2.69 -4.93 10.66
CA ASP A 37 3.43 -4.11 11.62
C ASP A 37 3.06 -2.62 11.44
N TRP A 38 2.92 -2.14 10.20
CA TRP A 38 2.45 -0.78 9.94
C TRP A 38 1.00 -0.54 10.35
N THR A 39 0.10 -1.51 10.18
CA THR A 39 -1.27 -1.41 10.67
C THR A 39 -1.31 -1.22 12.19
N LYS A 40 -0.41 -1.88 12.94
CA LYS A 40 -0.30 -1.69 14.40
C LYS A 40 0.13 -0.26 14.78
N ILE A 41 0.97 0.38 13.95
CA ILE A 41 1.53 1.72 14.23
C ILE A 41 0.61 2.84 13.73
N TYR A 42 0.14 2.73 12.49
CA TYR A 42 -0.60 3.80 11.77
C TYR A 42 -2.12 3.58 11.76
N GLY A 43 -2.59 2.47 12.32
CA GLY A 43 -4.00 2.12 12.43
C GLY A 43 -4.58 1.45 11.19
N LYS A 44 -5.91 1.33 11.15
CA LYS A 44 -6.62 0.55 10.12
C LYS A 44 -6.54 1.14 8.71
N VAL A 45 -6.28 2.44 8.61
CA VAL A 45 -6.21 3.20 7.35
C VAL A 45 -4.97 4.07 7.34
N TYR A 46 -4.07 3.82 6.40
CA TYR A 46 -2.83 4.58 6.27
C TYR A 46 -2.33 4.60 4.83
N GLY A 47 -1.52 5.60 4.52
CA GLY A 47 -0.96 5.80 3.20
C GLY A 47 0.47 5.28 3.09
N ILE A 48 0.78 4.60 1.99
CA ILE A 48 2.13 4.21 1.60
C ILE A 48 2.47 4.77 0.22
N GLN A 49 3.77 4.80 -0.10
CA GLN A 49 4.25 5.20 -1.41
C GLN A 49 5.13 4.09 -2.00
N GLU A 50 4.82 3.62 -3.20
CA GLU A 50 5.55 2.56 -3.90
C GLU A 50 6.17 3.17 -5.16
N GLY A 51 7.42 3.64 -5.05
CA GLY A 51 8.02 4.49 -6.08
C GLY A 51 7.20 5.78 -6.26
N LEU A 52 6.60 5.96 -7.45
CA LEU A 52 5.71 7.09 -7.75
C LEU A 52 4.23 6.83 -7.43
N ARG A 53 3.86 5.58 -7.13
CA ARG A 53 2.47 5.20 -6.86
C ARG A 53 2.10 5.51 -5.41
N ARG A 54 0.91 6.09 -5.21
CA ARG A 54 0.36 6.40 -3.89
C ARG A 54 -0.70 5.35 -3.60
N THR A 55 -0.47 4.53 -2.58
CA THR A 55 -1.34 3.40 -2.24
C THR A 55 -1.94 3.61 -0.86
N LEU A 56 -3.26 3.44 -0.75
CA LEU A 56 -3.96 3.45 0.54
C LEU A 56 -4.09 2.01 1.03
N VAL A 57 -3.62 1.74 2.25
CA VAL A 57 -3.81 0.45 2.91
C VAL A 57 -5.03 0.55 3.80
N VAL A 58 -5.98 -0.37 3.62
CA VAL A 58 -7.25 -0.41 4.36
C VAL A 58 -7.44 -1.81 4.94
N SER A 59 -7.63 -1.86 6.26
CA SER A 59 -7.97 -3.07 7.03
C SER A 59 -9.25 -2.91 7.85
N ASP A 60 -10.02 -1.85 7.57
CA ASP A 60 -11.33 -1.65 8.17
C ASP A 60 -12.42 -2.36 7.35
N VAL A 61 -13.15 -3.27 8.00
CA VAL A 61 -14.12 -4.15 7.35
C VAL A 61 -15.31 -3.38 6.77
N GLU A 62 -15.78 -2.33 7.46
CA GLU A 62 -16.92 -1.53 7.00
C GLU A 62 -16.54 -0.74 5.75
N MET A 63 -15.35 -0.15 5.74
CA MET A 63 -14.83 0.58 4.58
C MET A 63 -14.59 -0.33 3.38
N ILE A 64 -14.01 -1.53 3.62
CA ILE A 64 -13.83 -2.54 2.57
C ILE A 64 -15.19 -2.93 1.98
N ARG A 65 -16.19 -3.22 2.83
CA ARG A 65 -17.55 -3.53 2.38
C ARG A 65 -18.12 -2.39 1.54
N GLU A 66 -17.95 -1.13 1.95
CA GLU A 66 -18.41 0.02 1.17
C GLU A 66 -17.75 0.09 -0.21
N PHE A 67 -16.43 -0.10 -0.29
CA PHE A 67 -15.69 -0.05 -1.56
C PHE A 67 -16.17 -1.10 -2.55
N PHE A 68 -16.37 -2.34 -2.09
CA PHE A 68 -16.75 -3.45 -2.96
C PHE A 68 -18.26 -3.56 -3.23
N THR A 69 -19.10 -2.77 -2.56
CA THR A 69 -20.56 -2.79 -2.78
C THR A 69 -21.08 -1.48 -3.37
N LYS A 70 -20.86 -0.35 -2.69
CA LYS A 70 -21.43 0.94 -3.08
C LYS A 70 -20.57 1.70 -4.08
N LYS A 71 -19.24 1.50 -4.03
CA LYS A 71 -18.26 2.24 -4.84
C LYS A 71 -17.50 1.33 -5.80
N PHE A 72 -18.09 0.20 -6.19
CA PHE A 72 -17.44 -0.80 -7.02
C PHE A 72 -16.89 -0.19 -8.33
N GLU A 73 -17.66 0.66 -8.99
CA GLU A 73 -17.25 1.38 -10.21
C GLU A 73 -15.98 2.23 -10.04
N CYS A 74 -15.63 2.64 -8.82
CA CYS A 74 -14.40 3.36 -8.53
C CYS A 74 -13.21 2.44 -8.15
N PHE A 75 -13.47 1.20 -7.73
CA PHE A 75 -12.48 0.29 -7.13
C PHE A 75 -12.37 -1.08 -7.81
N TYR A 76 -13.01 -1.29 -8.97
CA TYR A 76 -12.98 -2.58 -9.67
C TYR A 76 -11.63 -2.90 -10.33
N ALA A 77 -10.83 -1.88 -10.65
CA ALA A 77 -9.55 -2.06 -11.34
C ALA A 77 -8.48 -2.67 -10.42
N ARG A 78 -7.69 -3.61 -10.96
CA ARG A 78 -6.57 -4.22 -10.23
C ARG A 78 -5.26 -3.52 -10.54
N LYS A 79 -4.39 -3.45 -9.53
CA LYS A 79 -3.03 -2.93 -9.68
C LYS A 79 -2.24 -3.82 -10.63
N VAL A 80 -1.75 -3.26 -11.73
CA VAL A 80 -0.81 -3.95 -12.63
C VAL A 80 0.54 -4.08 -11.91
N SER A 81 1.03 -5.31 -11.75
CA SER A 81 2.38 -5.59 -11.26
C SER A 81 3.41 -4.87 -12.14
N PHE A 82 4.53 -4.46 -11.57
CA PHE A 82 5.58 -3.84 -12.37
C PHE A 82 6.03 -4.82 -13.47
N PRO A 83 6.07 -4.41 -14.75
CA PRO A 83 6.65 -5.23 -15.81
C PRO A 83 8.16 -5.31 -15.53
N GLY A 84 8.62 -6.43 -14.99
CA GLY A 84 10.01 -6.60 -14.58
C GLY A 84 10.25 -7.64 -13.48
N ILE A 85 9.20 -8.13 -12.80
CA ILE A 85 9.30 -9.40 -12.07
C ILE A 85 8.86 -10.48 -13.05
N CYS A 86 9.76 -10.83 -13.97
CA CYS A 86 9.70 -12.14 -14.59
C CYS A 86 9.88 -13.14 -13.44
N HIS A 87 8.85 -13.92 -13.18
CA HIS A 87 9.08 -15.21 -12.57
C HIS A 87 9.87 -16.00 -13.61
N GLU A 88 11.18 -16.13 -13.42
CA GLU A 88 11.92 -17.23 -14.04
C GLU A 88 11.41 -18.49 -13.34
N ASP A 89 10.32 -19.03 -13.89
CA ASP A 89 9.89 -20.38 -13.58
C ASP A 89 10.91 -21.32 -14.24
N GLY A 90 11.83 -21.84 -13.43
CA GLY A 90 12.71 -22.95 -13.78
C GLY A 90 11.96 -24.28 -13.79
#